data_AF-A0A2V8P2R1-F1
#
_entry.id   AF-A0A2V8P2R1-F1
#
_cell.length_a   1.000
_cell.length_b   1.000
_cell.length_c   1.000
_cell.angle_alpha   90.00
_cell.angle_beta   90.00
_cell.angle_gamma   90.00
#
_symmetry.space_group_name_H-M   'P 1'
#
loop_
_entity.id
_entity.type
_entity.pdbx_description
1 polymer ?
#
loop_
_entity_poly.entity_id
_entity_poly.type
_entity_poly.pdbx_seq_one_letter_code
_entity_poly.pdbx_strand_id
1 'polypeptide(L)'
;MPALKPSGKTSLVILEFVGDYTPDFQAQMLRFPDGTMGMPEVQLVDQQGNVFPLHFLMVHHRDRTGSNVMGGAGFGVPDLPTDRSYGKVRVRSDKPMKCSRIIWRG
;
A
#
# COMPACT_ATOMS: atom_id res chain seq x y z
N MET A 1 10.08 -13.29 7.22
CA MET A 1 10.27 -12.27 6.18
C MET A 1 11.56 -11.52 6.49
N PRO A 2 12.38 -11.16 5.49
CA PRO A 2 13.53 -10.27 5.68
C PRO A 2 13.06 -8.91 6.20
N ALA A 3 13.92 -8.23 6.97
CA ALA A 3 13.59 -6.94 7.54
C ALA A 3 13.46 -5.87 6.44
N LEU A 4 12.39 -5.08 6.48
CA LEU A 4 12.17 -4.00 5.53
C LEU A 4 12.99 -2.78 5.99
N LYS A 5 13.93 -2.35 5.18
CA LYS A 5 14.76 -1.18 5.44
C LYS A 5 14.46 -0.09 4.41
N PRO A 6 14.28 1.17 4.84
CA PRO A 6 14.23 2.31 3.93
C PRO A 6 15.56 2.44 3.18
N SER A 7 15.49 2.71 1.87
CA SER A 7 16.64 2.86 0.97
C SER A 7 16.36 3.90 -0.12
N GLY A 8 15.94 5.11 0.27
CA GLY A 8 15.61 6.17 -0.69
C GLY A 8 14.92 7.37 -0.04
N LYS A 9 14.45 8.31 -0.87
CA LYS A 9 13.68 9.49 -0.42
C LYS A 9 12.26 9.16 0.01
N THR A 10 11.68 8.04 -0.47
CA THR A 10 10.33 7.63 -0.12
C THR A 10 10.22 6.13 -0.21
N SER A 11 10.01 5.48 0.94
CA SER A 11 9.71 4.06 0.97
C SER A 11 8.20 3.81 0.83
N LEU A 12 7.85 2.76 0.08
CA LEU A 12 6.48 2.41 -0.24
C LEU A 12 6.19 0.95 0.10
N VAL A 13 5.01 0.74 0.66
CA VAL A 13 4.30 -0.54 0.63
C VAL A 13 3.32 -0.49 -0.52
N ILE A 14 3.47 -1.38 -1.49
CA ILE A 14 2.52 -1.51 -2.61
C ILE A 14 1.66 -2.74 -2.36
N LEU A 15 0.34 -2.54 -2.31
CA LEU A 15 -0.65 -3.61 -2.27
C LEU A 15 -1.12 -3.86 -3.70
N GLU A 16 -0.77 -5.01 -4.28
CA GLU A 16 -1.34 -5.42 -5.57
C GLU A 16 -2.67 -6.15 -5.36
N PHE A 17 -3.68 -5.80 -6.15
CA PHE A 17 -5.03 -6.34 -6.01
C PHE A 17 -5.41 -7.30 -7.16
N VAL A 18 -6.40 -8.16 -6.89
CA VAL A 18 -7.02 -9.06 -7.86
C VAL A 18 -8.48 -8.64 -8.05
N GLY A 19 -8.78 -8.10 -9.24
CA GLY A 19 -10.11 -7.60 -9.62
C GLY A 19 -10.07 -6.13 -10.01
N ASP A 20 -11.24 -5.59 -10.29
CA ASP A 20 -11.40 -4.23 -10.85
C ASP A 20 -11.52 -3.18 -9.76
N TYR A 21 -10.42 -2.92 -9.07
CA TYR A 21 -10.33 -1.78 -8.16
C TYR A 21 -10.00 -0.53 -8.97
N THR A 22 -10.68 0.58 -8.73
CA THR A 22 -10.38 1.85 -9.42
C THR A 22 -10.12 2.97 -8.42
N PRO A 23 -9.14 3.85 -8.65
CA PRO A 23 -8.84 4.93 -7.73
C PRO A 23 -9.83 6.07 -7.94
N ASP A 24 -10.30 6.65 -6.85
CA ASP A 24 -10.98 7.93 -6.85
C ASP A 24 -10.04 8.95 -6.22
N PHE A 25 -9.40 9.76 -7.06
CA PHE A 25 -8.41 10.74 -6.62
C PHE A 25 -9.03 11.92 -5.89
N GLN A 26 -10.32 12.21 -6.12
CA GLN A 26 -11.03 13.26 -5.38
C GLN A 26 -11.34 12.80 -3.97
N ALA A 27 -11.83 11.57 -3.82
CA ALA A 27 -12.14 10.98 -2.53
C ALA A 27 -10.89 10.43 -1.80
N GLN A 28 -9.76 10.30 -2.50
CA GLN A 28 -8.57 9.56 -2.04
C GLN A 28 -8.91 8.14 -1.55
N MET A 29 -9.78 7.46 -2.31
CA MET A 29 -10.33 6.14 -1.97
C MET A 29 -10.19 5.17 -3.14
N LEU A 30 -10.40 3.89 -2.88
CA LEU A 30 -10.57 2.86 -3.90
C LEU A 30 -12.04 2.54 -4.05
N ARG A 31 -12.50 2.48 -5.30
CA ARG A 31 -13.74 1.81 -5.66
C ARG A 31 -13.47 0.31 -5.77
N PHE A 32 -14.26 -0.46 -5.06
CA PHE A 32 -14.22 -1.92 -5.05
C PHE A 32 -14.99 -2.49 -6.25
N PRO A 33 -14.79 -3.78 -6.59
CA PRO A 33 -15.52 -4.42 -7.70
C PRO A 33 -17.05 -4.40 -7.56
N ASP A 34 -17.56 -4.28 -6.32
CA ASP A 34 -18.99 -4.14 -6.03
C ASP A 34 -19.51 -2.70 -6.21
N GLY A 35 -18.66 -1.77 -6.66
CA GLY A 35 -18.98 -0.36 -6.90
C GLY A 35 -18.87 0.53 -5.67
N THR A 36 -18.66 -0.04 -4.48
CA THR A 36 -18.55 0.72 -3.23
C THR A 36 -17.18 1.36 -3.04
N MET A 37 -17.08 2.34 -2.16
CA MET A 37 -15.82 3.05 -1.87
C MET A 37 -15.24 2.61 -0.53
N GLY A 38 -13.92 2.55 -0.45
CA GLY A 38 -13.18 2.32 0.79
C GLY A 38 -11.68 2.49 0.61
N MET A 39 -10.94 2.56 1.71
CA MET A 39 -9.47 2.63 1.68
C MET A 39 -8.92 1.77 2.82
N PRO A 40 -8.04 0.79 2.55
CA PRO A 40 -7.39 0.05 3.63
C PRO A 40 -6.46 0.95 4.43
N GLU A 41 -6.39 0.69 5.74
CA GLU A 41 -5.34 1.20 6.59
C GLU A 41 -4.10 0.33 6.42
N VAL A 42 -2.96 0.95 6.12
CA VAL A 42 -1.67 0.27 5.97
C VAL A 42 -0.71 0.81 7.02
N GLN A 43 -0.04 -0.09 7.74
CA GLN A 43 0.89 0.27 8.80
C GLN A 43 2.16 -0.58 8.69
N LEU A 44 3.31 0.02 9.02
CA LEU A 44 4.54 -0.71 9.33
C LEU A 44 4.62 -0.93 10.83
N VAL A 45 5.15 -2.10 11.22
CA VAL A 45 5.46 -2.39 12.62
C VAL A 45 6.94 -2.74 12.71
N ASP A 46 7.67 -2.01 13.56
CA ASP A 46 9.08 -2.28 13.81
C ASP A 46 9.29 -3.49 14.75
N GLN A 47 10.54 -3.85 14.99
CA GLN A 47 10.87 -4.98 15.85
C GLN A 47 10.50 -4.76 17.33
N GLN A 48 10.32 -3.51 17.75
CA GLN A 48 9.95 -3.13 19.11
C GLN A 48 8.43 -3.02 19.27
N GLY A 49 7.66 -3.16 18.18
CA GLY A 49 6.22 -3.07 18.17
C GLY A 49 5.67 -1.67 17.90
N ASN A 50 6.53 -0.69 17.59
CA ASN A 50 6.09 0.66 17.24
C ASN A 50 5.35 0.62 15.89
N VAL A 51 4.25 1.36 15.81
CA VAL A 51 3.35 1.37 14.65
C VAL A 51 3.52 2.68 13.88
N PHE A 52 3.72 2.57 12.58
CA PHE A 52 3.88 3.70 11.67
C PHE A 52 2.78 3.63 10.61
N PRO A 53 1.75 4.50 10.67
CA PRO A 53 0.72 4.56 9.66
C PRO A 53 1.29 5.07 8.33
N LEU A 54 0.84 4.47 7.23
CA LEU A 54 1.18 4.87 5.88
C LEU A 54 -0.03 5.52 5.20
N HIS A 55 0.22 6.51 4.35
CA HIS A 55 -0.79 7.23 3.61
C HIS A 55 -0.83 6.75 2.16
N PHE A 56 -2.00 6.82 1.53
CA PHE A 56 -2.12 6.56 0.09
C PHE A 56 -1.38 7.65 -0.68
N LEU A 57 -0.36 7.27 -1.45
CA LEU A 57 0.50 8.22 -2.18
C LEU A 57 0.38 8.10 -3.70
N MET A 58 0.15 6.88 -4.21
CA MET A 58 0.12 6.68 -5.66
C MET A 58 -0.66 5.44 -6.08
N VAL A 59 -1.04 5.45 -7.36
CA VAL A 59 -1.53 4.30 -8.10
C VAL A 59 -0.36 3.46 -8.61
N HIS A 60 -0.50 2.14 -8.55
CA HIS A 60 0.44 1.19 -9.16
C HIS A 60 -0.24 0.44 -10.32
N HIS A 61 0.21 0.66 -11.54
CA HIS A 61 -0.28 -0.08 -12.72
C HIS A 61 0.43 -1.43 -12.83
N ARG A 62 -0.32 -2.49 -13.17
CA ARG A 62 0.19 -3.87 -13.25
C ARG A 62 1.01 -4.13 -14.51
N ASP A 63 0.81 -3.33 -15.56
CA ASP A 63 1.40 -3.56 -16.86
C ASP A 63 2.05 -2.29 -17.46
N ARG A 64 3.00 -2.53 -18.36
CA ARG A 64 3.62 -1.52 -19.22
C ARG A 64 2.77 -1.23 -20.47
N THR A 65 1.57 -1.79 -20.58
CA THR A 65 0.75 -1.71 -21.80
C THR A 65 -0.18 -0.50 -21.80
N GLY A 66 -0.20 0.29 -20.72
CA GLY A 66 -1.02 1.50 -20.62
C GLY A 66 -2.47 1.23 -20.27
N SER A 67 -2.77 0.04 -19.71
CA SER A 67 -4.10 -0.26 -19.19
C SER A 67 -4.36 0.54 -17.91
N ASN A 68 -5.49 1.24 -17.87
CA ASN A 68 -5.97 1.95 -16.67
C ASN A 68 -6.46 0.99 -15.55
N VAL A 69 -6.33 -0.33 -15.74
CA VAL A 69 -6.64 -1.31 -14.70
C VAL A 69 -5.58 -1.22 -13.60
N MET A 70 -6.01 -0.86 -12.39
CA MET A 70 -5.14 -0.81 -11.22
C MET A 70 -4.50 -2.18 -11.00
N GLY A 71 -3.17 -2.22 -11.00
CA GLY A 71 -2.43 -3.37 -10.49
C GLY A 71 -2.34 -3.37 -8.97
N GLY A 72 -2.38 -2.18 -8.35
CA GLY A 72 -2.23 -1.99 -6.92
C GLY A 72 -2.23 -0.53 -6.45
N ALA A 73 -2.10 -0.32 -5.15
CA ALA A 73 -2.02 0.98 -4.49
C ALA A 73 -0.71 1.11 -3.68
N GLY A 74 -0.03 2.24 -3.80
CA GLY A 74 1.20 2.55 -3.08
C GLY A 74 0.94 3.40 -1.84
N PHE A 75 1.46 2.94 -0.71
CA PHE A 75 1.32 3.55 0.60
C PHE A 75 2.69 3.91 1.17
N GLY A 76 2.86 5.12 1.70
CA GLY A 76 4.12 5.54 2.30
C GLY A 76 3.96 6.75 3.23
N VAL A 77 5.07 7.18 3.79
CA VAL A 77 5.18 8.41 4.57
C VAL A 77 6.55 9.05 4.28
N PRO A 78 6.64 10.38 4.09
CA PRO A 78 7.91 11.03 3.75
C PRO A 78 9.01 10.83 4.79
N ASP A 79 8.65 10.87 6.07
CA ASP A 79 9.60 10.91 7.19
C ASP A 79 9.69 9.57 7.92
N LEU A 80 9.71 8.47 7.18
CA LEU A 80 9.88 7.15 7.77
C LEU A 80 11.31 7.02 8.34
N PRO A 81 11.50 6.70 9.64
CA PRO A 81 12.82 6.58 10.23
C PRO A 81 13.71 5.56 9.50
N THR A 82 14.88 6.01 9.04
CA THR A 82 15.81 5.25 8.19
C THR A 82 16.78 4.37 8.98
N ASP A 83 16.96 4.64 10.28
CA ASP A 83 17.70 3.83 11.24
C ASP A 83 16.92 2.60 11.71
N ARG A 84 15.64 2.49 11.32
CA ARG A 84 14.74 1.41 11.74
C ARG A 84 14.67 0.28 10.74
N SER A 85 14.35 -0.89 11.27
CA SER A 85 14.01 -2.08 10.50
C SER A 85 12.58 -2.50 10.82
N TYR A 86 11.74 -2.60 9.81
CA TYR A 86 10.34 -2.96 9.96
C TYR A 86 10.15 -4.46 9.73
N GLY A 87 9.51 -5.12 10.70
CA GLY A 87 9.36 -6.58 10.69
C GLY A 87 8.03 -7.04 10.12
N LYS A 88 7.01 -6.17 10.08
CA LYS A 88 5.65 -6.52 9.66
C LYS A 88 4.99 -5.38 8.90
N VAL A 89 4.16 -5.75 7.93
CA VAL A 89 3.13 -4.89 7.35
C VAL A 89 1.80 -5.33 7.94
N ARG A 90 1.00 -4.38 8.45
CA ARG A 90 -0.37 -4.61 8.88
C ARG A 90 -1.31 -3.90 7.92
N VAL A 91 -2.27 -4.64 7.38
CA VAL A 91 -3.33 -4.12 6.51
C VAL A 91 -4.67 -4.38 7.20
N ARG A 92 -5.51 -3.36 7.32
CA ARG A 92 -6.89 -3.49 7.80
C ARG A 92 -7.83 -2.90 6.75
N SER A 93 -8.94 -3.56 6.50
CA SER A 93 -10.02 -3.03 5.70
C SER A 93 -11.34 -3.41 6.35
N ASP A 94 -12.30 -2.51 6.25
CA ASP A 94 -13.71 -2.73 6.56
C ASP A 94 -14.39 -3.70 5.57
N LYS A 95 -13.74 -3.95 4.41
CA LYS A 95 -14.24 -4.82 3.36
C LYS A 95 -13.23 -5.89 2.95
N PRO A 96 -13.70 -7.06 2.47
CA PRO A 96 -12.81 -8.05 1.90
C PRO A 96 -12.03 -7.48 0.70
N MET A 97 -10.71 -7.54 0.77
CA MET A 97 -9.81 -7.15 -0.31
C MET A 97 -9.00 -8.36 -0.78
N LYS A 98 -9.06 -8.67 -2.07
CA LYS A 98 -8.23 -9.72 -2.66
C LYS A 98 -6.88 -9.12 -3.05
N CYS A 99 -5.90 -9.23 -2.16
CA CYS A 99 -4.52 -8.82 -2.42
C CYS A 99 -3.73 -10.01 -2.98
N SER A 100 -3.08 -9.85 -4.14
CA SER A 100 -2.19 -10.88 -4.69
C SER A 100 -0.78 -10.80 -4.13
N ARG A 101 -0.29 -9.59 -3.84
CA ARG A 101 1.09 -9.36 -3.38
C ARG A 101 1.17 -8.10 -2.53
N ILE A 102 2.09 -8.13 -1.57
CA ILE A 102 2.54 -6.96 -0.82
C ILE A 102 4.02 -6.77 -1.15
N ILE A 103 4.36 -5.61 -1.71
CA ILE A 103 5.71 -5.30 -2.19
C ILE A 103 6.27 -4.15 -1.35
N TRP A 104 7.51 -4.32 -0.87
CA TRP A 104 8.29 -3.24 -0.30
C TRP A 104 9.17 -2.60 -1.38
N ARG A 105 9.12 -1.27 -1.50
CA ARG A 105 10.10 -0.47 -2.24
C ARG A 105 10.78 0.46 -1.24
N GLY A 106 11.99 0.11 -0.82
CA GLY A 106 12.78 0.87 0.14
C GLY A 106 13.30 2.16 -0.45
#